data_AF-A0A7G5ZM43-F1
#
_entry.id   AF-A0A7G5ZM43-F1
#
_cell.length_a   1.000
_cell.length_b   1.000
_cell.length_c   1.000
_cell.angle_alpha   90.00
_cell.angle_beta   90.00
_cell.angle_gamma   90.00
#
_symmetry.space_group_name_H-M   'P 1'
#
loop_
_entity.id
_entity.type
_entity.pdbx_description
1 polymer ?
#
loop_
_entity_poly.entity_id
_entity_poly.type
_entity_poly.pdbx_seq_one_letter_code
_entity_poly.pdbx_strand_id
1 'polypeptide(L)'
;MELEITATPRETLVWAPSTEHAAQLRRELTDSGYLVLDADPWELNQQSIIPEGEHLEFDPARIFNVDIGADANASLQMLVDSGHVLFWHRWHPRPARKIWGVAVSSQRGRRAGTSPVESAVHFGLKVRGSRELGLRMSRETYARINKRSSLQRWYREEDPYLWDAIDDRYEDPDHRIYTDAWCSFLQELALANYDLNMAHFASLDTAEFDAALQAAITSQPGMTEVTDLTKWDGVPGLYVMVLDEYRQAYVGATNASVGVMKRIKQHWTGAKPLDRLIWPDPRTSILSIDSFRALDTTRIFAARTSRSFDGENPLLDLFPPQFMLNRIMGGRDVVKLAGLVGVDQVIRTRVFDAAAPDQQTEAASNLSQA
;
A
#
# COMPACT_ATOMS: atom_id res chain seq x y z
N MET A 1 26.20 12.48 16.93
CA MET A 1 25.43 11.66 15.95
C MET A 1 23.95 11.68 16.30
N GLU A 2 23.06 11.41 15.35
CA GLU A 2 21.64 11.14 15.65
C GLU A 2 21.48 9.67 16.04
N LEU A 3 21.01 9.40 17.26
CA LEU A 3 20.83 8.05 17.81
C LEU A 3 19.35 7.82 18.06
N GLU A 4 18.81 6.69 17.59
CA GLU A 4 17.44 6.31 17.94
C GLU A 4 17.43 5.55 19.26
N ILE A 5 16.33 5.68 20.01
CA ILE A 5 16.17 5.06 21.32
C ILE A 5 14.75 4.54 21.56
N THR A 6 14.65 3.53 22.41
CA THR A 6 13.42 3.04 23.01
C THR A 6 13.68 2.82 24.47
N ALA A 7 12.64 2.94 25.28
CA ALA A 7 12.74 2.59 26.67
C ALA A 7 11.47 1.88 27.12
N THR A 8 11.67 0.81 27.86
CA THR A 8 10.65 0.08 28.59
C THR A 8 11.08 0.02 30.06
N PRO A 9 10.26 -0.54 30.96
CA PRO A 9 10.64 -0.68 32.36
C PRO A 9 11.90 -1.52 32.62
N ARG A 10 12.30 -2.41 31.69
CA ARG A 10 13.42 -3.35 31.81
C ARG A 10 14.42 -3.33 30.65
N GLU A 11 14.34 -2.40 29.70
CA GLU A 11 15.40 -2.21 28.71
C GLU A 11 15.42 -0.76 28.20
N THR A 12 16.61 -0.25 27.92
CA THR A 12 16.78 1.00 27.18
C THR A 12 17.77 0.76 26.06
N LEU A 13 17.26 0.69 24.84
CA LEU A 13 18.05 0.35 23.67
C LEU A 13 18.47 1.61 22.93
N VAL A 14 19.70 1.61 22.43
CA VAL A 14 20.27 2.67 21.60
C VAL A 14 20.63 2.08 20.24
N TRP A 15 20.14 2.72 19.18
CA TRP A 15 20.41 2.35 17.79
C TRP A 15 21.45 3.28 17.18
N ALA A 16 22.55 2.68 16.73
CA ALA A 16 23.54 3.39 15.94
C ALA A 16 23.18 3.38 14.43
N PRO A 17 23.60 4.41 13.68
CA PRO A 17 23.39 4.45 12.22
C PRO A 17 24.05 3.31 11.45
N SER A 18 25.15 2.75 11.96
CA SER A 18 25.85 1.58 11.40
C SER A 18 26.55 0.77 12.50
N THR A 19 27.02 -0.44 12.15
CA THR A 19 27.75 -1.35 13.05
C THR A 19 29.06 -0.74 13.53
N GLU A 20 29.75 0.01 12.67
CA GLU A 20 30.97 0.75 13.02
C GLU A 20 30.70 1.84 14.07
N HIS A 21 29.62 2.61 13.90
CA HIS A 21 29.22 3.61 14.89
C HIS A 21 28.79 2.96 16.22
N ALA A 22 28.12 1.80 16.19
CA ALA A 22 27.78 1.06 17.41
C ALA A 22 29.03 0.59 18.16
N ALA A 23 30.03 0.02 17.45
CA ALA A 23 31.29 -0.38 18.04
C ALA A 23 32.09 0.81 18.63
N GLN A 24 32.04 1.96 17.97
CA GLN A 24 32.62 3.20 18.50
C GLN A 24 31.93 3.62 19.81
N LEU A 25 30.61 3.74 19.81
CA LEU A 25 29.83 4.17 20.98
C LEU A 25 29.98 3.22 22.18
N ARG A 26 30.04 1.91 21.91
CA ARG A 26 30.31 0.89 22.94
C ARG A 26 31.65 1.12 23.62
N ARG A 27 32.70 1.39 22.84
CA ARG A 27 34.02 1.73 23.38
C ARG A 27 33.98 3.03 24.19
N GLU A 28 33.38 4.09 23.66
CA GLU A 28 33.27 5.38 24.34
C GLU A 28 32.59 5.27 25.71
N LEU A 29 31.49 4.52 25.79
CA LEU A 29 30.76 4.27 27.04
C LEU A 29 31.55 3.37 28.01
N THR A 30 32.15 2.28 27.53
CA THR A 30 32.94 1.36 28.37
C THR A 30 34.21 2.03 28.91
N ASP A 31 34.92 2.80 28.08
CA ASP A 31 36.12 3.56 28.48
C ASP A 31 35.79 4.64 29.52
N SER A 32 34.54 5.13 29.51
CA SER A 32 34.02 6.08 30.50
C SER A 32 33.43 5.40 31.74
N GLY A 33 33.55 4.07 31.85
CA GLY A 33 33.12 3.28 33.01
C GLY A 33 31.63 2.91 33.04
N TYR A 34 30.91 3.06 31.94
CA TYR A 34 29.50 2.68 31.83
C TYR A 34 29.33 1.25 31.35
N LEU A 35 28.31 0.57 31.88
CA LEU A 35 27.93 -0.77 31.46
C LEU A 35 27.17 -0.70 30.14
N VAL A 36 27.65 -1.46 29.15
CA VAL A 36 26.95 -1.66 27.87
C VAL A 36 26.72 -3.14 27.67
N LEU A 37 25.45 -3.51 27.55
CA LEU A 37 25.04 -4.89 27.33
C LEU A 37 24.69 -5.10 25.85
N ASP A 38 24.81 -6.34 25.40
CA ASP A 38 24.26 -6.70 24.10
C ASP A 38 22.75 -6.52 24.09
N ALA A 39 22.24 -6.08 22.93
CA ALA A 39 20.82 -5.85 22.79
C ALA A 39 20.09 -7.19 22.70
N ASP A 40 19.32 -7.48 23.74
CA ASP A 40 18.28 -8.51 23.75
C ASP A 40 16.94 -7.78 23.94
N PRO A 41 16.17 -7.51 22.87
CA PRO A 41 14.94 -6.71 22.90
C PRO A 41 13.76 -7.55 23.43
N TRP A 42 14.01 -8.32 24.48
CA TRP A 42 13.09 -9.30 25.03
C TRP A 42 11.80 -8.62 25.49
N GLU A 43 11.87 -7.45 26.13
CA GLU A 43 10.69 -6.76 26.63
C GLU A 43 9.91 -6.05 25.51
N LEU A 44 10.60 -5.43 24.54
CA LEU A 44 9.98 -4.90 23.33
C LEU A 44 9.21 -5.98 22.56
N ASN A 45 9.77 -7.21 22.50
CA ASN A 45 9.12 -8.37 21.92
C ASN A 45 7.90 -8.81 22.75
N GLN A 46 8.04 -8.97 24.07
CA GLN A 46 6.94 -9.37 24.96
C GLN A 46 5.77 -8.39 24.93
N GLN A 47 6.05 -7.09 24.86
CA GLN A 47 5.04 -6.04 24.83
C GLN A 47 4.45 -5.81 23.42
N SER A 48 4.90 -6.57 22.41
CA SER A 48 4.48 -6.40 21.00
C SER A 48 4.68 -4.97 20.49
N ILE A 49 5.73 -4.29 20.96
CA ILE A 49 6.03 -2.90 20.58
C ILE A 49 6.62 -2.87 19.16
N ILE A 50 7.41 -3.88 18.80
CA ILE A 50 7.93 -4.06 17.45
C ILE A 50 6.82 -4.64 16.59
N PRO A 51 6.38 -3.96 15.51
CA PRO A 51 5.36 -4.51 14.62
C PRO A 51 5.82 -5.81 13.96
N GLU A 52 4.87 -6.71 13.70
CA GLU A 52 5.16 -8.02 13.13
C GLU A 52 5.84 -7.92 11.73
N GLY A 53 7.07 -8.44 11.62
CA GLY A 53 7.91 -8.39 10.42
C GLY A 53 8.94 -7.25 10.40
N GLU A 54 8.94 -6.36 11.39
CA GLU A 54 9.95 -5.31 11.58
C GLU A 54 11.17 -5.80 12.38
N HIS A 55 11.07 -6.98 13.00
CA HIS A 55 12.18 -7.63 13.72
C HIS A 55 13.40 -7.91 12.82
N LEU A 56 13.25 -7.90 11.49
CA LEU A 56 14.35 -8.06 10.54
C LEU A 56 15.15 -6.76 10.31
N GLU A 57 14.60 -5.59 10.67
CA GLU A 57 15.38 -4.34 10.75
C GLU A 57 16.28 -4.29 11.99
N PHE A 58 16.12 -5.26 12.90
CA PHE A 58 16.93 -5.42 14.09
C PHE A 58 18.27 -6.05 13.73
N ASP A 59 19.24 -5.22 13.36
CA ASP A 59 20.64 -5.64 13.30
C ASP A 59 21.24 -5.58 14.72
N PRO A 60 21.44 -6.72 15.42
CA PRO A 60 21.95 -6.73 16.78
C PRO A 60 23.35 -6.13 16.91
N ALA A 61 24.13 -6.08 15.82
CA ALA A 61 25.45 -5.45 15.82
C ALA A 61 25.36 -3.91 15.81
N ARG A 62 24.18 -3.33 15.54
CA ARG A 62 23.92 -1.88 15.55
C ARG A 62 23.27 -1.37 16.82
N ILE A 63 22.81 -2.28 17.68
CA ILE A 63 21.94 -1.97 18.81
C ILE A 63 22.63 -2.46 20.08
N PHE A 64 22.50 -1.70 21.15
CA PHE A 64 23.00 -2.08 22.46
C PHE A 64 22.09 -1.57 23.57
N ASN A 65 22.10 -2.28 24.69
CA ASN A 65 21.32 -1.93 25.85
C ASN A 65 22.18 -1.12 26.82
N VAL A 66 21.69 0.05 27.21
CA VAL A 66 22.28 0.89 28.25
C VAL A 66 21.46 0.69 29.51
N ASP A 67 22.05 -0.06 30.44
CA ASP A 67 21.34 -0.80 31.47
C ASP A 67 20.41 0.06 32.35
N ILE A 68 19.29 -0.50 32.77
CA ILE A 68 18.02 0.17 33.12
C ILE A 68 18.12 1.17 34.29
N GLY A 69 17.35 2.27 34.26
CA GLY A 69 17.16 3.15 35.42
C GLY A 69 18.29 4.17 35.65
N ALA A 70 18.86 4.25 36.86
CA ALA A 70 19.86 5.26 37.22
C ALA A 70 21.14 5.18 36.35
N ASP A 71 21.47 3.97 35.90
CA ASP A 71 22.62 3.70 35.02
C ASP A 71 22.30 4.06 33.55
N ALA A 72 21.05 3.88 33.11
CA ALA A 72 20.57 4.33 31.79
C ALA A 72 20.56 5.85 31.71
N ASN A 73 20.14 6.53 32.78
CA ASN A 73 20.20 7.99 32.86
C ASN A 73 21.63 8.48 32.63
N ALA A 74 22.61 7.94 33.35
CA ALA A 74 24.00 8.37 33.27
C ALA A 74 24.62 8.07 31.89
N SER A 75 24.32 6.89 31.33
CA SER A 75 24.78 6.49 30.00
C SER A 75 24.18 7.36 28.89
N LEU A 76 22.87 7.63 28.93
CA LEU A 76 22.20 8.51 27.96
C LEU A 76 22.65 9.97 28.12
N GLN A 77 22.89 10.43 29.34
CA GLN A 77 23.38 11.79 29.59
C GLN A 77 24.80 11.97 29.06
N MET A 78 25.68 10.98 29.24
CA MET A 78 27.02 10.98 28.65
C MET A 78 26.98 11.08 27.12
N LEU A 79 26.09 10.33 26.47
CA LEU A 79 25.90 10.42 25.01
C LEU A 79 25.45 11.83 24.61
N VAL A 80 24.53 12.44 25.34
CA VAL A 80 24.10 13.82 25.06
C VAL A 80 25.24 14.83 25.29
N ASP A 81 25.97 14.70 26.38
CA ASP A 81 27.10 15.57 26.75
C ASP A 81 28.26 15.45 25.75
N SER A 82 28.42 14.28 25.13
CA SER A 82 29.38 14.01 24.04
C SER A 82 28.89 14.53 22.68
N GLY A 83 27.76 15.24 22.63
CA GLY A 83 27.24 15.89 21.43
C GLY A 83 26.37 15.00 20.55
N HIS A 84 25.87 13.87 21.05
CA HIS A 84 24.88 13.05 20.36
C HIS A 84 23.46 13.56 20.63
N VAL A 85 22.57 13.38 19.66
CA VAL A 85 21.16 13.76 19.76
C VAL A 85 20.33 12.49 19.80
N LEU A 86 19.51 12.35 20.83
CA LEU A 86 18.64 11.19 21.01
C LEU A 86 17.26 11.46 20.36
N PHE A 87 16.74 10.45 19.67
CA PHE A 87 15.42 10.45 19.03
C PHE A 87 14.64 9.21 19.42
N TRP A 88 13.33 9.31 19.54
CA TRP A 88 12.51 8.11 19.67
C TRP A 88 12.57 7.28 18.40
N HIS A 89 12.85 5.99 18.57
CA HIS A 89 12.66 5.02 17.51
C HIS A 89 11.20 5.01 17.08
N ARG A 90 10.95 4.77 15.79
CA ARG A 90 9.61 4.84 15.17
C ARG A 90 8.57 3.90 15.81
N TRP A 91 9.02 2.85 16.48
CA TRP A 91 8.19 1.86 17.16
C TRP A 91 7.81 2.28 18.59
N HIS A 92 8.40 3.34 19.16
CA HIS A 92 8.15 3.68 20.55
C HIS A 92 6.70 4.19 20.75
N PRO A 93 5.89 3.55 21.62
CA PRO A 93 4.45 3.75 21.65
C PRO A 93 4.01 5.09 22.25
N ARG A 94 4.88 5.76 23.03
CA ARG A 94 4.60 7.05 23.68
C ARG A 94 5.84 7.95 23.72
N PRO A 95 6.11 8.76 22.68
CA PRO A 95 7.27 9.64 22.68
C PRO A 95 7.09 10.79 23.67
N ALA A 96 7.82 10.75 24.79
CA ALA A 96 7.89 11.84 25.76
C ALA A 96 9.05 12.79 25.44
N ARG A 97 9.01 14.05 25.88
CA ARG A 97 10.15 14.98 25.66
C ARG A 97 11.42 14.59 26.44
N LYS A 98 11.29 13.67 27.40
CA LYS A 98 12.38 13.16 28.23
C LYS A 98 12.20 11.67 28.51
N ILE A 99 13.32 10.98 28.71
CA ILE A 99 13.38 9.62 29.23
C ILE A 99 14.44 9.54 30.33
N TRP A 100 14.11 8.93 31.46
CA TRP A 100 14.98 8.89 32.65
C TRP A 100 15.48 10.28 33.10
N GLY A 101 14.86 11.39 32.68
CA GLY A 101 15.33 12.77 32.93
C GLY A 101 16.16 13.40 31.79
N VAL A 102 16.63 12.61 30.82
CA VAL A 102 17.43 13.03 29.65
C VAL A 102 16.52 13.48 28.52
N ALA A 103 16.90 14.56 27.82
CA ALA A 103 16.10 15.14 26.74
C ALA A 103 16.12 14.27 25.47
N VAL A 104 14.95 14.11 24.83
CA VAL A 104 14.79 13.39 23.57
C VAL A 104 14.15 14.32 22.54
N SER A 105 14.77 14.45 21.38
CA SER A 105 14.30 15.33 20.31
C SER A 105 13.14 14.70 19.55
N SER A 106 12.18 15.53 19.15
CA SER A 106 10.95 15.13 18.42
C SER A 106 11.02 15.34 16.91
N GLN A 107 12.11 15.91 16.38
CA GLN A 107 12.27 16.25 14.96
C GLN A 107 13.54 15.64 14.39
N ARG A 108 13.43 14.52 13.68
CA ARG A 108 14.51 14.00 12.84
C ARG A 108 14.95 15.11 11.88
N GLY A 109 16.23 15.47 11.90
CA GLY A 109 16.80 16.47 11.00
C GLY A 109 16.45 16.14 9.55
N ARG A 110 16.04 17.17 8.80
CA ARG A 110 15.66 17.12 7.38
C ARG A 110 16.72 16.32 6.60
N ARG A 111 16.33 15.17 6.03
CA ARG A 111 17.04 14.57 4.90
C ARG A 111 17.07 15.62 3.78
N ALA A 112 18.25 16.09 3.42
CA ALA A 112 18.46 16.94 2.25
C ALA A 112 18.01 16.16 1.01
N GLY A 113 17.15 16.78 0.21
CA GLY A 113 16.57 16.22 -1.02
C GLY A 113 15.15 15.68 -0.86
N THR A 114 14.17 16.54 -0.61
CA THR A 114 12.76 16.19 -0.85
C THR A 114 12.07 17.30 -1.61
N SER A 115 11.72 17.02 -2.85
CA SER A 115 10.66 17.75 -3.54
C SER A 115 9.46 17.85 -2.59
N PRO A 116 8.83 19.03 -2.47
CA PRO A 116 7.64 19.18 -1.64
C PRO A 116 6.61 18.12 -2.05
N VAL A 117 6.01 17.46 -1.05
CA VAL A 117 4.89 16.55 -1.30
C VAL A 117 3.82 17.34 -2.04
N GLU A 118 3.57 16.96 -3.27
CA GLU A 118 2.63 17.66 -4.14
C GLU A 118 1.25 17.68 -3.47
N SER A 119 0.61 18.85 -3.49
CA SER A 119 -0.74 18.99 -2.93
C SER A 119 -1.58 19.85 -3.86
N ALA A 120 -2.85 19.50 -3.99
CA ALA A 120 -3.80 20.22 -4.81
C ALA A 120 -5.14 20.33 -4.08
N VAL A 121 -6.00 21.23 -4.57
CA VAL A 121 -7.42 21.21 -4.25
C VAL A 121 -8.12 20.52 -5.41
N HIS A 122 -8.86 19.46 -5.11
CA HIS A 122 -9.52 18.64 -6.12
C HIS A 122 -10.89 18.19 -5.59
N PHE A 123 -11.96 18.49 -6.32
CA PHE A 123 -13.36 18.30 -5.90
C PHE A 123 -13.66 18.81 -4.48
N GLY A 124 -13.22 20.04 -4.16
CA GLY A 124 -13.42 20.65 -2.84
C GLY A 124 -12.54 20.10 -1.72
N LEU A 125 -11.71 19.08 -1.99
CA LEU A 125 -10.83 18.46 -1.00
C LEU A 125 -9.37 18.87 -1.21
N LYS A 126 -8.64 19.09 -0.11
CA LYS A 126 -7.18 19.15 -0.16
C LYS A 126 -6.63 17.74 -0.28
N VAL A 127 -6.09 17.40 -1.45
CA VAL A 127 -5.40 16.13 -1.72
C VAL A 127 -3.90 16.33 -1.60
N ARG A 128 -3.19 15.29 -1.14
CA ARG A 128 -1.74 15.26 -1.06
C ARG A 128 -1.29 13.96 -1.71
N GLY A 129 -0.31 14.05 -2.61
CA GLY A 129 0.34 12.86 -3.13
C GLY A 129 1.04 12.14 -1.99
N SER A 130 1.19 10.82 -2.09
CA SER A 130 2.24 10.20 -1.28
C SER A 130 3.59 10.63 -1.87
N ARG A 131 4.64 10.65 -1.05
CA ARG A 131 5.99 10.98 -1.51
C ARG A 131 6.47 10.11 -2.67
N GLU A 132 5.86 8.94 -2.81
CA GLU A 132 6.33 7.85 -3.67
C GLU A 132 5.39 7.57 -4.85
N LEU A 133 4.15 8.05 -4.83
CA LEU A 133 3.16 7.84 -5.90
C LEU A 133 2.68 9.15 -6.54
N GLY A 134 2.94 10.32 -5.93
CA GLY A 134 2.49 11.61 -6.45
C GLY A 134 0.96 11.76 -6.48
N LEU A 135 0.49 12.74 -7.27
CA LEU A 135 -0.94 13.01 -7.48
C LEU A 135 -1.52 12.43 -8.78
N ARG A 136 -0.68 11.81 -9.62
CA ARG A 136 -1.04 11.14 -10.89
C ARG A 136 -0.33 9.79 -10.99
N MET A 137 -0.96 8.83 -11.64
CA MET A 137 -0.33 7.56 -11.95
C MET A 137 0.80 7.78 -12.95
N SER A 138 1.91 7.07 -12.76
CA SER A 138 3.04 7.05 -13.69
C SER A 138 3.57 5.63 -13.79
N ARG A 139 4.21 5.32 -14.92
CA ARG A 139 4.83 4.00 -15.14
C ARG A 139 5.92 3.74 -14.10
N GLU A 140 6.70 4.76 -13.76
CA GLU A 140 7.83 4.72 -12.83
C GLU A 140 7.38 4.35 -11.41
N THR A 141 6.21 4.80 -10.99
CA THR A 141 5.70 4.59 -9.63
C THR A 141 4.61 3.52 -9.54
N TYR A 142 4.22 2.90 -10.66
CA TYR A 142 3.10 1.94 -10.71
C TYR A 142 3.44 0.61 -10.03
N ALA A 143 4.46 -0.09 -10.52
CA ALA A 143 4.81 -1.45 -10.07
C ALA A 143 5.92 -1.43 -9.01
N ARG A 144 5.64 -0.87 -7.84
CA ARG A 144 6.66 -0.76 -6.78
C ARG A 144 6.91 -2.09 -6.09
N ILE A 145 8.18 -2.41 -5.88
CA ILE A 145 8.57 -3.61 -5.14
C ILE A 145 8.17 -3.48 -3.68
N ASN A 146 7.35 -4.43 -3.23
CA ASN A 146 7.07 -4.74 -1.85
C ASN A 146 7.11 -6.27 -1.73
N LYS A 147 8.05 -6.77 -0.92
CA LYS A 147 8.29 -8.20 -0.76
C LYS A 147 7.20 -8.91 0.04
N ARG A 148 6.35 -8.19 0.76
CA ARG A 148 5.33 -8.80 1.59
C ARG A 148 4.21 -9.41 0.74
N SER A 149 3.96 -10.70 0.94
CA SER A 149 2.82 -11.42 0.41
C SER A 149 1.51 -10.80 0.91
N SER A 150 0.56 -10.63 0.00
CA SER A 150 -0.79 -10.14 0.30
C SER A 150 -1.78 -11.25 0.62
N LEU A 151 -1.38 -12.51 0.45
CA LEU A 151 -2.18 -13.69 0.75
C LEU A 151 -2.49 -13.74 2.26
N GLN A 152 -3.64 -14.34 2.59
CA GLN A 152 -3.93 -14.61 3.99
C GLN A 152 -2.91 -15.61 4.53
N ARG A 153 -2.65 -15.56 5.84
CA ARG A 153 -1.82 -16.56 6.47
C ARG A 153 -2.50 -17.92 6.31
N TRP A 154 -1.73 -18.86 5.82
CA TRP A 154 -2.08 -20.25 5.60
C TRP A 154 -0.85 -21.07 5.94
N TYR A 155 -1.03 -22.38 6.12
CA TYR A 155 0.03 -23.25 6.61
C TYR A 155 0.23 -24.43 5.67
N ARG A 156 1.45 -24.97 5.66
CA ARG A 156 1.81 -26.12 4.83
C ARG A 156 0.87 -27.32 5.03
N GLU A 157 0.30 -27.51 6.21
CA GLU A 157 -0.63 -28.60 6.50
C GLU A 157 -1.96 -28.49 5.74
N GLU A 158 -2.34 -27.29 5.31
CA GLU A 158 -3.59 -27.06 4.57
C GLU A 158 -3.48 -27.54 3.12
N ASP A 159 -2.34 -27.28 2.46
CA ASP A 159 -2.01 -27.81 1.14
C ASP A 159 -0.48 -27.99 0.99
N PRO A 160 0.06 -29.15 1.38
CA PRO A 160 1.51 -29.38 1.34
C PRO A 160 2.08 -29.36 -0.08
N TYR A 161 1.28 -29.76 -1.07
CA TYR A 161 1.74 -29.84 -2.45
C TYR A 161 1.92 -28.44 -3.05
N LEU A 162 0.91 -27.57 -2.89
CA LEU A 162 1.01 -26.20 -3.37
C LEU A 162 2.10 -25.44 -2.62
N TRP A 163 2.19 -25.65 -1.30
CA TRP A 163 3.24 -25.04 -0.47
C TRP A 163 4.63 -25.34 -0.99
N ASP A 164 4.98 -26.62 -1.12
CA ASP A 164 6.31 -27.02 -1.58
C ASP A 164 6.59 -26.58 -3.03
N ALA A 165 5.55 -26.47 -3.87
CA ALA A 165 5.67 -26.04 -5.26
C ALA A 165 5.95 -24.55 -5.45
N ILE A 166 5.76 -23.72 -4.42
CA ILE A 166 5.97 -22.26 -4.49
C ILE A 166 7.02 -21.76 -3.50
N ASP A 167 7.66 -22.66 -2.76
CA ASP A 167 8.60 -22.34 -1.69
C ASP A 167 9.78 -21.49 -2.17
N ASP A 168 10.24 -21.72 -3.40
CA ASP A 168 11.31 -20.98 -4.05
C ASP A 168 11.01 -19.48 -4.28
N ARG A 169 9.73 -19.09 -4.18
CA ARG A 169 9.29 -17.70 -4.30
C ARG A 169 9.47 -16.91 -3.02
N TYR A 170 9.69 -17.57 -1.88
CA TYR A 170 9.71 -16.96 -0.55
C TYR A 170 11.10 -17.04 0.10
N GLU A 171 11.40 -16.06 0.95
CA GLU A 171 12.63 -16.00 1.76
C GLU A 171 12.45 -16.61 3.15
N ASP A 172 11.20 -16.68 3.61
CA ASP A 172 10.83 -17.16 4.92
C ASP A 172 9.98 -18.44 4.83
N PRO A 173 10.15 -19.34 5.82
CA PRO A 173 9.43 -20.61 5.85
C PRO A 173 7.94 -20.49 6.14
N ASP A 174 7.42 -19.27 6.37
CA ASP A 174 5.99 -18.99 6.57
C ASP A 174 5.32 -18.41 5.31
N HIS A 175 6.04 -18.32 4.18
CA HIS A 175 5.57 -17.75 2.91
C HIS A 175 5.00 -16.33 3.03
N ARG A 176 5.63 -15.46 3.83
CA ARG A 176 5.18 -14.08 4.06
C ARG A 176 5.96 -13.05 3.26
N ILE A 177 7.19 -13.36 2.88
CA ILE A 177 8.16 -12.47 2.27
C ILE A 177 8.71 -13.13 1.00
N TYR A 178 8.46 -12.52 -0.15
CA TYR A 178 8.96 -12.95 -1.44
C TYR A 178 10.46 -12.70 -1.59
N THR A 179 11.10 -13.51 -2.43
CA THR A 179 12.48 -13.28 -2.87
C THR A 179 12.59 -12.05 -3.78
N ASP A 180 13.76 -11.40 -3.79
CA ASP A 180 14.02 -10.28 -4.70
C ASP A 180 13.85 -10.67 -6.19
N ALA A 181 14.25 -11.90 -6.54
CA ALA A 181 14.08 -12.45 -7.89
C ALA A 181 12.60 -12.56 -8.27
N TRP A 182 11.77 -13.08 -7.37
CA TRP A 182 10.33 -13.19 -7.61
C TRP A 182 9.66 -11.82 -7.70
N CYS A 183 10.02 -10.87 -6.83
CA CYS A 183 9.54 -9.49 -6.92
C CYS A 183 9.93 -8.81 -8.24
N SER A 184 11.15 -9.01 -8.73
CA SER A 184 11.60 -8.46 -10.01
C SER A 184 10.78 -9.02 -11.16
N PHE A 185 10.55 -10.34 -11.17
CA PHE A 185 9.69 -11.00 -12.15
C PHE A 185 8.25 -10.46 -12.12
N LEU A 186 7.64 -10.34 -10.94
CA LEU A 186 6.29 -9.77 -10.80
C LEU A 186 6.22 -8.31 -11.27
N GLN A 187 7.26 -7.52 -10.99
CA GLN A 187 7.35 -6.14 -11.44
C GLN A 187 7.40 -6.05 -12.97
N GLU A 188 8.19 -6.89 -13.63
CA GLU A 188 8.26 -6.94 -15.10
C GLU A 188 6.90 -7.27 -15.71
N LEU A 189 6.20 -8.28 -15.18
CA LEU A 189 4.85 -8.63 -15.62
C LEU A 189 3.86 -7.47 -15.41
N ALA A 190 3.91 -6.81 -14.26
CA ALA A 190 3.06 -5.67 -13.94
C ALA A 190 3.31 -4.49 -14.90
N LEU A 191 4.57 -4.19 -15.21
CA LEU A 191 4.92 -3.12 -16.14
C LEU A 191 4.51 -3.45 -17.59
N ALA A 192 4.66 -4.70 -18.02
CA ALA A 192 4.15 -5.14 -19.32
C ALA A 192 2.62 -5.00 -19.42
N ASN A 193 1.89 -5.38 -18.38
CA ASN A 193 0.44 -5.17 -18.32
C ASN A 193 0.04 -3.68 -18.31
N TYR A 194 0.81 -2.84 -17.63
CA TYR A 194 0.63 -1.40 -17.66
C TYR A 194 0.74 -0.86 -19.08
N ASP A 195 1.80 -1.25 -19.81
CA ASP A 195 2.04 -0.79 -21.18
C ASP A 195 0.91 -1.23 -22.13
N LEU A 196 0.41 -2.47 -21.99
CA LEU A 196 -0.75 -2.96 -22.75
C LEU A 196 -2.02 -2.14 -22.47
N ASN A 197 -2.29 -1.82 -21.21
CA ASN A 197 -3.43 -0.98 -20.85
C ASN A 197 -3.27 0.45 -21.37
N MET A 198 -2.09 1.04 -21.30
CA MET A 198 -1.84 2.38 -21.85
C MET A 198 -2.05 2.40 -23.38
N ALA A 199 -1.57 1.39 -24.09
CA ALA A 199 -1.79 1.25 -25.53
C ALA A 199 -3.28 1.14 -25.87
N HIS A 200 -4.03 0.35 -25.10
CA HIS A 200 -5.48 0.26 -25.21
C HIS A 200 -6.16 1.60 -24.95
N PHE A 201 -5.84 2.29 -23.86
CA PHE A 201 -6.43 3.60 -23.55
C PHE A 201 -6.16 4.65 -24.63
N ALA A 202 -5.02 4.57 -25.30
CA ALA A 202 -4.66 5.43 -26.40
C ALA A 202 -5.44 5.12 -27.70
N SER A 203 -5.91 3.88 -27.89
CA SER A 203 -6.67 3.48 -29.08
C SER A 203 -8.18 3.79 -28.99
N LEU A 204 -8.69 4.08 -27.79
CA LEU A 204 -10.10 4.32 -27.56
C LEU A 204 -10.58 5.67 -28.12
N ASP A 205 -11.75 5.66 -28.77
CA ASP A 205 -12.40 6.86 -29.26
C ASP A 205 -13.03 7.68 -28.14
N THR A 206 -12.78 9.00 -28.15
CA THR A 206 -13.24 9.89 -27.09
C THR A 206 -14.73 10.21 -27.22
N ALA A 207 -15.27 10.32 -28.44
CA ALA A 207 -16.68 10.61 -28.64
C ALA A 207 -17.55 9.40 -28.30
N GLU A 208 -17.10 8.19 -28.63
CA GLU A 208 -17.74 6.93 -28.22
C GLU A 208 -17.76 6.79 -26.70
N PHE A 209 -16.63 7.08 -26.04
CA PHE A 209 -16.54 7.08 -24.57
C PHE A 209 -17.53 8.05 -23.93
N ASP A 210 -17.55 9.31 -24.40
CA ASP A 210 -18.46 10.33 -23.86
C ASP A 210 -19.93 9.96 -24.11
N ALA A 211 -20.27 9.41 -25.28
CA ALA A 211 -21.62 8.95 -25.58
C ALA A 211 -22.05 7.80 -24.64
N ALA A 212 -21.17 6.81 -24.42
CA ALA A 212 -21.43 5.72 -23.49
C ALA A 212 -21.61 6.20 -22.05
N LEU A 213 -20.75 7.13 -21.60
CA LEU A 213 -20.85 7.76 -20.28
C LEU A 213 -22.19 8.49 -20.14
N GLN A 214 -22.57 9.33 -21.09
CA GLN A 214 -23.83 10.09 -21.02
C GLN A 214 -25.06 9.17 -21.01
N ALA A 215 -25.05 8.10 -21.79
CA ALA A 215 -26.10 7.09 -21.77
C ALA A 215 -26.27 6.48 -20.37
N ALA A 216 -25.16 6.05 -19.75
CA ALA A 216 -25.17 5.44 -18.43
C ALA A 216 -25.55 6.41 -17.29
N ILE A 217 -25.11 7.67 -17.35
CA ILE A 217 -25.49 8.68 -16.35
C ILE A 217 -26.98 9.04 -16.47
N THR A 218 -27.49 9.19 -17.68
CA THR A 218 -28.90 9.57 -17.92
C THR A 218 -29.87 8.47 -17.54
N SER A 219 -29.48 7.20 -17.71
CA SER A 219 -30.31 6.05 -17.33
C SER A 219 -30.42 5.85 -15.82
N GLN A 220 -29.54 6.45 -15.01
CA GLN A 220 -29.53 6.28 -13.56
C GLN A 220 -30.19 7.46 -12.84
N PRO A 221 -31.41 7.31 -12.30
CA PRO A 221 -32.11 8.42 -11.64
C PRO A 221 -31.32 9.00 -10.47
N GLY A 222 -31.25 10.34 -10.43
CA GLY A 222 -30.56 11.08 -9.36
C GLY A 222 -29.04 11.06 -9.46
N MET A 223 -28.46 10.47 -10.51
CA MET A 223 -27.04 10.60 -10.82
C MET A 223 -26.75 12.02 -11.29
N THR A 224 -25.87 12.71 -10.56
CA THR A 224 -25.52 14.11 -10.82
C THR A 224 -24.02 14.31 -10.73
N GLU A 225 -23.51 15.29 -11.45
CA GLU A 225 -22.09 15.62 -11.40
C GLU A 225 -21.71 16.20 -10.03
N VAL A 226 -20.59 15.71 -9.49
CA VAL A 226 -20.05 16.11 -8.20
C VAL A 226 -18.90 17.07 -8.41
N THR A 227 -19.11 18.34 -8.07
CA THR A 227 -18.05 19.37 -8.10
C THR A 227 -17.37 19.56 -6.74
N ASP A 228 -18.01 19.09 -5.66
CA ASP A 228 -17.54 19.20 -4.29
C ASP A 228 -17.88 17.92 -3.51
N LEU A 229 -16.86 17.10 -3.25
CA LEU A 229 -17.00 15.83 -2.54
C LEU A 229 -17.31 15.99 -1.06
N THR A 230 -17.10 17.16 -0.46
CA THR A 230 -17.41 17.37 0.97
C THR A 230 -18.91 17.22 1.24
N LYS A 231 -19.75 17.48 0.24
CA LYS A 231 -21.22 17.30 0.28
C LYS A 231 -21.65 15.82 0.29
N TRP A 232 -20.71 14.92 0.06
CA TRP A 232 -20.91 13.48 -0.05
C TRP A 232 -20.25 12.69 1.10
N ASP A 233 -19.87 13.37 2.18
CA ASP A 233 -19.41 12.73 3.41
C ASP A 233 -20.56 11.99 4.11
N GLY A 234 -20.33 10.72 4.46
CA GLY A 234 -21.36 9.84 5.03
C GLY A 234 -22.57 9.57 4.12
N VAL A 235 -22.56 10.02 2.86
CA VAL A 235 -23.69 9.82 1.93
C VAL A 235 -23.58 8.46 1.27
N PRO A 236 -24.52 7.52 1.51
CA PRO A 236 -24.58 6.24 0.80
C PRO A 236 -25.02 6.47 -0.65
N GLY A 237 -24.51 5.65 -1.55
CA GLY A 237 -24.88 5.80 -2.94
C GLY A 237 -24.04 5.02 -3.93
N LEU A 238 -24.36 5.28 -5.19
CA LEU A 238 -23.56 4.93 -6.35
C LEU A 238 -22.69 6.11 -6.73
N TYR A 239 -21.51 5.83 -7.27
CA TYR A 239 -20.65 6.84 -7.87
C TYR A 239 -19.94 6.29 -9.10
N VAL A 240 -19.62 7.20 -10.01
CA VAL A 240 -18.80 6.96 -11.20
C VAL A 240 -17.60 7.89 -11.13
N MET A 241 -16.40 7.32 -11.08
CA MET A 241 -15.14 8.05 -11.28
C MET A 241 -14.79 7.97 -12.76
N VAL A 242 -14.53 9.13 -13.38
CA VAL A 242 -14.20 9.23 -14.80
C VAL A 242 -12.76 9.72 -14.91
N LEU A 243 -11.99 9.03 -15.75
CA LEU A 243 -10.58 9.31 -15.99
C LEU A 243 -10.40 9.59 -17.48
N ASP A 244 -10.66 10.84 -17.87
CA ASP A 244 -10.81 11.24 -19.28
C ASP A 244 -9.57 10.98 -20.12
N GLU A 245 -8.38 11.19 -19.54
CA GLU A 245 -7.09 10.94 -20.19
C GLU A 245 -6.95 9.48 -20.67
N TYR A 246 -7.62 8.55 -20.00
CA TYR A 246 -7.57 7.12 -20.29
C TYR A 246 -8.85 6.60 -20.97
N ARG A 247 -9.86 7.45 -21.19
CA ARG A 247 -11.23 7.06 -21.59
C ARG A 247 -11.77 5.91 -20.75
N GLN A 248 -11.58 5.99 -19.44
CA GLN A 248 -12.00 4.95 -18.51
C GLN A 248 -12.99 5.49 -17.47
N ALA A 249 -13.93 4.63 -17.09
CA ALA A 249 -14.84 4.84 -15.99
C ALA A 249 -14.70 3.71 -14.96
N TYR A 250 -14.94 4.06 -13.69
CA TYR A 250 -15.07 3.11 -12.60
C TYR A 250 -16.39 3.39 -11.88
N VAL A 251 -17.24 2.37 -11.77
CA VAL A 251 -18.47 2.44 -11.00
C VAL A 251 -18.23 1.80 -9.64
N GLY A 252 -18.72 2.44 -8.59
CA GLY A 252 -18.70 1.83 -7.27
C GLY A 252 -19.95 2.15 -6.45
N ALA A 253 -20.19 1.30 -5.46
CA ALA A 253 -21.24 1.47 -4.47
C ALA A 253 -20.65 1.64 -3.06
N THR A 254 -21.37 2.36 -2.20
CA THR A 254 -21.00 2.51 -0.79
C THR A 254 -22.24 2.67 0.11
N ASN A 255 -22.09 2.33 1.38
CA ASN A 255 -23.13 2.46 2.40
C ASN A 255 -22.90 3.72 3.26
N ALA A 256 -23.78 3.96 4.23
CA ALA A 256 -23.73 5.19 5.03
C ALA A 256 -22.57 5.22 6.04
N SER A 257 -21.99 4.06 6.41
CA SER A 257 -20.88 4.02 7.37
C SER A 257 -19.55 4.43 6.74
N VAL A 258 -19.45 4.39 5.41
CA VAL A 258 -18.29 4.87 4.65
C VAL A 258 -18.62 6.16 3.92
N GLY A 259 -19.69 6.18 3.12
CA GLY A 259 -20.06 7.31 2.26
C GLY A 259 -19.21 7.43 0.99
N VAL A 260 -19.72 8.15 -0.01
CA VAL A 260 -19.08 8.31 -1.34
C VAL A 260 -17.73 9.01 -1.22
N MET A 261 -17.65 10.11 -0.46
CA MET A 261 -16.40 10.86 -0.29
C MET A 261 -15.26 9.97 0.22
N LYS A 262 -15.51 9.23 1.31
CA LYS A 262 -14.48 8.40 1.94
C LYS A 262 -14.06 7.26 1.02
N ARG A 263 -15.00 6.67 0.27
CA ARG A 263 -14.71 5.56 -0.65
C ARG A 263 -13.84 6.01 -1.83
N ILE A 264 -14.16 7.14 -2.46
CA ILE A 264 -13.33 7.71 -3.54
C ILE A 264 -11.94 8.04 -3.03
N LYS A 265 -11.83 8.65 -1.84
CA LYS A 265 -10.53 8.92 -1.22
C LYS A 265 -9.72 7.64 -0.98
N GLN A 266 -10.36 6.55 -0.55
CA GLN A 266 -9.69 5.26 -0.39
C GLN A 266 -9.07 4.80 -1.70
N HIS A 267 -9.77 4.94 -2.82
CA HIS A 267 -9.21 4.61 -4.15
C HIS A 267 -8.02 5.50 -4.49
N TRP A 268 -8.13 6.82 -4.33
CA TRP A 268 -7.03 7.76 -4.63
C TRP A 268 -5.75 7.51 -3.82
N THR A 269 -5.90 7.12 -2.55
CA THR A 269 -4.77 6.89 -1.64
C THR A 269 -4.33 5.44 -1.56
N GLY A 270 -5.15 4.50 -2.03
CA GLY A 270 -4.89 3.08 -1.97
C GLY A 270 -3.71 2.72 -2.86
N ALA A 271 -3.01 1.64 -2.53
CA ALA A 271 -2.04 1.03 -3.42
C ALA A 271 -2.25 -0.48 -3.32
N LYS A 272 -2.23 -1.16 -4.48
CA LYS A 272 -2.25 -2.62 -4.48
C LYS A 272 -0.86 -3.14 -4.17
N PRO A 273 -0.75 -4.19 -3.34
CA PRO A 273 0.45 -5.01 -3.26
C PRO A 273 0.88 -5.49 -4.66
N LEU A 274 2.19 -5.69 -4.84
CA LEU A 274 2.80 -6.05 -6.13
C LEU A 274 2.17 -7.32 -6.72
N ASP A 275 1.99 -8.33 -5.87
CA ASP A 275 1.35 -9.62 -6.15
C ASP A 275 -0.17 -9.53 -6.43
N ARG A 276 -0.78 -8.33 -6.35
CA ARG A 276 -2.20 -8.06 -6.69
C ARG A 276 -2.40 -7.12 -7.87
N LEU A 277 -1.31 -6.67 -8.50
CA LEU A 277 -1.39 -5.81 -9.68
C LEU A 277 -1.90 -6.59 -10.90
N ILE A 278 -1.47 -7.85 -11.04
CA ILE A 278 -1.93 -8.76 -12.08
C ILE A 278 -3.06 -9.63 -11.55
N TRP A 279 -4.17 -9.69 -12.29
CA TRP A 279 -5.28 -10.60 -12.01
C TRP A 279 -6.18 -10.80 -13.25
N PRO A 280 -6.23 -12.00 -13.87
CA PRO A 280 -5.46 -13.21 -13.58
C PRO A 280 -4.14 -13.32 -14.38
N ASP A 281 -4.10 -12.78 -15.60
CA ASP A 281 -2.96 -12.90 -16.54
C ASP A 281 -2.50 -11.50 -16.99
N PRO A 282 -1.18 -11.25 -17.13
CA PRO A 282 -0.66 -9.92 -17.48
C PRO A 282 -1.11 -9.42 -18.86
N ARG A 283 -1.55 -10.29 -19.76
CA ARG A 283 -2.09 -9.94 -21.09
C ARG A 283 -3.60 -9.74 -21.08
N THR A 284 -4.26 -9.93 -19.94
CA THR A 284 -5.71 -9.74 -19.86
C THR A 284 -6.19 -8.96 -18.64
N SER A 285 -5.27 -8.65 -17.72
CA SER A 285 -5.57 -7.91 -16.50
C SER A 285 -5.92 -6.47 -16.79
N ILE A 286 -7.03 -6.02 -16.19
CA ILE A 286 -7.42 -4.61 -16.15
C ILE A 286 -6.68 -3.94 -14.98
N LEU A 287 -6.18 -2.71 -15.17
CA LEU A 287 -5.56 -1.96 -14.08
C LEU A 287 -6.56 -1.71 -12.95
N SER A 288 -6.11 -1.87 -11.70
CA SER A 288 -6.92 -1.56 -10.53
C SER A 288 -7.22 -0.05 -10.46
N ILE A 289 -8.45 0.34 -10.09
CA ILE A 289 -8.76 1.76 -9.80
C ILE A 289 -7.85 2.34 -8.72
N ASP A 290 -7.43 1.52 -7.74
CA ASP A 290 -6.47 1.91 -6.68
C ASP A 290 -5.06 2.19 -7.23
N SER A 291 -4.78 1.97 -8.51
CA SER A 291 -3.52 2.34 -9.14
C SER A 291 -3.52 3.81 -9.61
N PHE A 292 -4.70 4.36 -9.88
CA PHE A 292 -4.90 5.75 -10.25
C PHE A 292 -4.94 6.66 -9.02
N ARG A 293 -4.52 7.90 -9.20
CA ARG A 293 -4.41 8.91 -8.15
C ARG A 293 -5.52 9.95 -8.26
N ALA A 294 -5.52 10.90 -7.33
CA ALA A 294 -6.55 11.92 -7.25
C ALA A 294 -6.72 12.68 -8.57
N LEU A 295 -5.64 13.17 -9.17
CA LEU A 295 -5.72 14.01 -10.38
C LEU A 295 -5.88 13.23 -11.68
N ASP A 296 -5.84 11.90 -11.65
CA ASP A 296 -6.28 11.08 -12.79
C ASP A 296 -7.81 11.05 -12.92
N THR A 297 -8.53 11.32 -11.82
CA THR A 297 -9.98 11.48 -11.85
C THR A 297 -10.33 12.89 -12.30
N THR A 298 -11.05 13.03 -13.39
CA THR A 298 -11.36 14.34 -14.00
C THR A 298 -12.82 14.72 -13.84
N ARG A 299 -13.72 13.73 -13.77
CA ARG A 299 -15.15 13.93 -13.49
C ARG A 299 -15.63 12.90 -12.46
N ILE A 300 -16.60 13.28 -11.65
CA ILE A 300 -17.28 12.38 -10.72
C ILE A 300 -18.78 12.56 -10.88
N PHE A 301 -19.52 11.47 -10.95
CA PHE A 301 -20.96 11.48 -10.85
C PHE A 301 -21.39 10.65 -9.64
N ALA A 302 -22.43 11.06 -8.93
CA ALA A 302 -22.96 10.28 -7.83
C ALA A 302 -24.47 10.40 -7.69
N ALA A 303 -25.07 9.31 -7.20
CA ALA A 303 -26.50 9.20 -6.89
C ALA A 303 -26.67 8.71 -5.45
N ARG A 304 -27.43 9.46 -4.64
CA ARG A 304 -27.78 9.02 -3.28
C ARG A 304 -28.76 7.85 -3.37
N THR A 305 -28.42 6.74 -2.74
CA THR A 305 -29.33 5.58 -2.62
C THR A 305 -29.00 4.76 -1.38
N SER A 306 -30.03 4.25 -0.71
CA SER A 306 -29.90 3.29 0.40
C SER A 306 -29.75 1.84 -0.09
N ARG A 307 -30.04 1.57 -1.37
CA ARG A 307 -29.88 0.28 -2.05
C ARG A 307 -28.71 0.35 -3.05
N SER A 308 -27.55 0.78 -2.58
CA SER A 308 -26.40 1.07 -3.46
C SER A 308 -25.87 -0.16 -4.19
N PHE A 309 -25.88 -1.34 -3.57
CA PHE A 309 -25.36 -2.56 -4.21
C PHE A 309 -26.28 -3.14 -5.29
N ASP A 310 -27.59 -2.92 -5.21
CA ASP A 310 -28.57 -3.45 -6.18
C ASP A 310 -28.50 -2.71 -7.52
N GLY A 311 -28.04 -1.45 -7.51
CA GLY A 311 -27.94 -0.59 -8.71
C GLY A 311 -26.57 -0.59 -9.38
N GLU A 312 -25.55 -1.23 -8.78
CA GLU A 312 -24.17 -1.22 -9.31
C GLU A 312 -24.06 -2.03 -10.61
N ASN A 313 -24.58 -3.27 -10.63
CA ASN A 313 -24.50 -4.14 -11.80
C ASN A 313 -25.30 -3.62 -13.01
N PRO A 314 -26.55 -3.15 -12.87
CA PRO A 314 -27.26 -2.54 -13.99
C PRO A 314 -26.53 -1.35 -14.60
N LEU A 315 -25.87 -0.53 -13.78
CA LEU A 315 -25.08 0.59 -14.28
C LEU A 315 -23.79 0.12 -14.97
N LEU A 316 -23.12 -0.90 -14.41
CA LEU A 316 -21.94 -1.52 -15.01
C LEU A 316 -22.21 -2.15 -16.37
N ASP A 317 -23.39 -2.72 -16.57
CA ASP A 317 -23.77 -3.43 -17.81
C ASP A 317 -24.14 -2.48 -18.95
N LEU A 318 -24.36 -1.20 -18.65
CA LEU A 318 -24.59 -0.15 -19.65
C LEU A 318 -23.30 0.38 -20.26
N PHE A 319 -22.16 0.22 -19.58
CA PHE A 319 -20.88 0.64 -20.11
C PHE A 319 -20.29 -0.45 -21.02
N PRO A 320 -19.85 -0.09 -22.24
CA PRO A 320 -19.02 -0.99 -23.03
C PRO A 320 -17.76 -1.41 -22.26
N PRO A 321 -17.39 -2.71 -22.24
CA PRO A 321 -16.28 -3.22 -21.41
C PRO A 321 -14.93 -2.53 -21.65
N GLN A 322 -14.69 -2.04 -22.87
CA GLN A 322 -13.45 -1.35 -23.23
C GLN A 322 -13.23 -0.05 -22.45
N PHE A 323 -14.29 0.55 -21.91
CA PHE A 323 -14.28 1.80 -21.16
C PHE A 323 -14.26 1.61 -19.63
N MET A 324 -14.15 0.38 -19.11
CA MET A 324 -14.38 0.09 -17.69
C MET A 324 -13.14 -0.43 -16.94
N LEU A 325 -12.93 0.07 -15.72
CA LEU A 325 -11.84 -0.37 -14.80
C LEU A 325 -12.29 -1.37 -13.72
N ASN A 326 -13.59 -1.70 -13.66
CA ASN A 326 -14.09 -2.69 -12.71
C ASN A 326 -13.52 -4.08 -13.04
N ARG A 327 -12.65 -4.61 -12.16
CA ARG A 327 -12.02 -5.94 -12.31
C ARG A 327 -12.91 -7.10 -11.86
N ILE A 328 -13.99 -6.79 -11.14
CA ILE A 328 -14.96 -7.75 -10.63
C ILE A 328 -16.35 -7.17 -10.91
N MET A 329 -17.35 -8.02 -11.10
CA MET A 329 -18.75 -7.63 -10.97
C MET A 329 -19.02 -6.93 -9.61
N GLY A 330 -19.98 -6.00 -9.58
CA GLY A 330 -20.34 -5.22 -8.40
C GLY A 330 -21.27 -5.95 -7.42
N GLY A 331 -21.36 -5.44 -6.19
CA GLY A 331 -22.33 -5.89 -5.18
C GLY A 331 -21.86 -6.93 -4.15
N ARG A 332 -22.62 -7.05 -3.04
CA ARG A 332 -22.41 -8.06 -1.97
C ARG A 332 -22.64 -9.50 -2.44
N ASP A 333 -23.43 -9.68 -3.49
CA ASP A 333 -23.76 -11.01 -4.02
C ASP A 333 -22.61 -11.63 -4.79
N VAL A 334 -21.62 -10.84 -5.22
CA VAL A 334 -20.44 -11.36 -5.94
C VAL A 334 -19.52 -12.17 -5.04
N VAL A 335 -19.44 -11.86 -3.74
CA VAL A 335 -18.70 -12.70 -2.79
C VAL A 335 -19.40 -14.05 -2.58
N LYS A 336 -20.74 -14.05 -2.53
CA LYS A 336 -21.54 -15.29 -2.43
C LYS A 336 -21.52 -16.09 -3.72
N LEU A 337 -21.59 -15.41 -4.86
CA LEU A 337 -21.56 -15.99 -6.19
C LEU A 337 -20.17 -16.55 -6.48
N ALA A 338 -19.09 -15.83 -6.18
CA ALA A 338 -17.72 -16.35 -6.28
C ALA A 338 -17.51 -17.60 -5.43
N GLY A 339 -18.11 -17.65 -4.22
CA GLY A 339 -18.12 -18.85 -3.38
C GLY A 339 -18.96 -20.02 -3.92
N LEU A 340 -19.85 -19.78 -4.90
CA LEU A 340 -20.76 -20.78 -5.46
C LEU A 340 -20.35 -21.25 -6.87
N VAL A 341 -19.83 -20.36 -7.72
CA VAL A 341 -19.49 -20.61 -9.13
C VAL A 341 -18.00 -20.50 -9.44
N GLY A 342 -17.18 -20.15 -8.45
CA GLY A 342 -15.74 -19.90 -8.61
C GLY A 342 -15.42 -18.44 -8.95
N VAL A 343 -14.26 -17.97 -8.48
CA VAL A 343 -13.82 -16.58 -8.65
C VAL A 343 -13.63 -16.22 -10.13
N ASP A 344 -13.21 -17.17 -10.96
CA ASP A 344 -13.02 -16.99 -12.40
C ASP A 344 -14.29 -16.54 -13.15
N GLN A 345 -15.48 -16.88 -12.64
CA GLN A 345 -16.76 -16.54 -13.27
C GLN A 345 -17.22 -15.10 -13.00
N VAL A 346 -16.54 -14.38 -12.11
CA VAL A 346 -16.90 -12.99 -11.72
C VAL A 346 -15.80 -11.98 -12.02
N ILE A 347 -14.64 -12.44 -12.49
CA ILE A 347 -13.51 -11.59 -12.92
C ILE A 347 -13.82 -11.02 -14.30
N ARG A 348 -13.56 -9.72 -14.46
CA ARG A 348 -13.55 -9.06 -15.77
C ARG A 348 -12.12 -9.00 -16.28
N THR A 349 -11.94 -9.46 -17.50
CA THR A 349 -10.68 -9.40 -18.24
C THR A 349 -10.84 -8.49 -19.46
N ARG A 350 -9.71 -8.12 -20.05
CA ARG A 350 -9.64 -7.32 -21.27
C ARG A 350 -8.79 -8.05 -22.29
N VAL A 351 -9.23 -8.09 -23.53
CA VAL A 351 -8.38 -8.54 -24.64
C VAL A 351 -7.69 -7.31 -25.20
N PHE A 352 -6.36 -7.34 -25.29
CA PHE A 352 -5.58 -6.27 -25.91
C PHE A 352 -5.28 -6.61 -27.37
N ASP A 353 -5.50 -5.66 -28.26
CA ASP A 353 -5.11 -5.75 -29.67
C ASP A 353 -3.61 -5.47 -29.82
N ALA A 354 -2.76 -6.42 -29.44
CA ALA A 354 -1.33 -6.34 -29.72
C ALA A 354 -0.75 -7.71 -30.07
N ALA A 355 -0.08 -7.77 -31.23
CA ALA A 355 0.69 -8.92 -31.70
C ALA A 355 1.68 -9.37 -30.63
N ALA A 356 1.55 -10.63 -30.21
CA ALA A 356 2.38 -11.22 -29.16
C ALA A 356 3.86 -11.22 -29.55
N PRO A 357 4.79 -10.91 -28.63
CA PRO A 357 6.10 -11.55 -28.66
C PRO A 357 5.88 -13.04 -28.39
N ASP A 358 6.24 -13.85 -29.37
CA ASP A 358 6.30 -15.30 -29.25
C ASP A 358 7.32 -15.74 -28.18
N GLN A 359 6.93 -16.79 -27.48
CA GLN A 359 7.71 -17.70 -26.62
C GLN A 359 8.03 -17.30 -25.17
N GLN A 360 7.64 -18.23 -24.29
CA GLN A 360 7.74 -18.28 -22.82
C GLN A 360 6.67 -17.41 -22.14
N THR A 361 5.61 -17.97 -21.54
CA THR A 361 5.74 -18.70 -20.26
C THR A 361 4.44 -19.46 -19.96
N GLU A 362 4.47 -20.80 -19.98
CA GLU A 362 3.38 -21.68 -19.47
C GLU A 362 3.24 -21.62 -17.93
N ALA A 363 4.05 -20.83 -17.22
CA ALA A 363 3.99 -20.72 -15.76
C ALA A 363 2.92 -19.72 -15.23
N ALA A 364 2.27 -18.93 -16.09
CA ALA A 364 1.26 -17.96 -15.66
C ALA A 364 -0.14 -18.56 -15.40
N SER A 365 -0.44 -19.78 -15.88
CA SER A 365 -1.77 -20.38 -15.71
C SER A 365 -2.05 -20.88 -14.30
N ASN A 366 -1.06 -20.88 -13.40
CA ASN A 366 -1.22 -21.29 -12.01
C ASN A 366 -1.45 -20.11 -11.04
N LEU A 367 -1.60 -18.87 -11.55
CA LEU A 367 -1.89 -17.70 -10.72
C LEU A 367 -3.36 -17.57 -10.30
N SER A 368 -4.30 -18.29 -10.93
CA SER A 368 -5.74 -18.17 -10.65
C SER A 368 -6.33 -19.27 -9.75
N GLN A 369 -5.52 -20.26 -9.32
CA GLN A 369 -5.98 -21.38 -8.49
C GLN A 369 -5.53 -21.32 -7.02
N ALA A 370 -5.06 -20.17 -6.53
CA ALA A 370 -4.73 -19.94 -5.12
C ALA A 370 -5.60 -18.83 -4.52
#